data_AF-A0A4Q7F079-F1
#
_entry.id   AF-A0A4Q7F079-F1
#
_cell.length_a   1.000
_cell.length_b   1.000
_cell.length_c   1.000
_cell.angle_alpha   90.00
_cell.angle_beta   90.00
_cell.angle_gamma   90.00
#
_symmetry.space_group_name_H-M   'P 1'
#
loop_
_entity.id
_entity.type
_entity.pdbx_description
1 polymer ?
#
loop_
_entity_poly.entity_id
_entity_poly.type
_entity_poly.pdbx_seq_one_letter_code
_entity_poly.pdbx_strand_id
1 'polypeptide(L)'
;MSQSSTAADAVKAERNRFAAINALPEAKGREKLAMTLAATTDMSVDQAKAALAVAPIATFGARASDSGIGLSIDHGQLQPQNSQNVSAMWDAALTSRGMKLR
;
A
#
# COMPACT_ATOMS: atom_id res chain seq x y z
N MET A 1 1.08 16.85 -32.06
CA MET A 1 1.21 17.16 -30.62
C MET A 1 -0.09 16.80 -29.90
N SER A 2 -0.44 15.51 -29.77
CA SER A 2 -1.77 15.11 -29.24
C SER A 2 -1.72 14.12 -28.06
N GLN A 3 -0.54 13.90 -27.45
CA GLN A 3 -0.38 12.91 -26.38
C GLN A 3 -0.32 13.52 -24.97
N SER A 4 -0.15 14.83 -24.84
CA SER A 4 0.02 15.50 -23.54
C SER A 4 -1.26 15.56 -22.69
N SER A 5 -2.45 15.55 -23.32
CA SER A 5 -3.74 15.64 -22.60
C SER A 5 -4.18 14.29 -22.00
N THR A 6 -3.73 13.16 -22.55
CA THR A 6 -4.15 11.81 -22.08
C THR A 6 -3.38 11.38 -20.84
N ALA A 7 -2.08 11.70 -20.75
CA ALA A 7 -1.27 11.36 -19.58
C ALA A 7 -1.73 12.10 -18.31
N ALA A 8 -2.06 13.39 -18.43
CA ALA A 8 -2.55 14.18 -17.30
C ALA A 8 -3.92 13.70 -16.80
N ASP A 9 -4.82 13.31 -17.71
CA ASP A 9 -6.13 12.78 -17.34
C ASP A 9 -6.00 11.40 -16.67
N ALA A 10 -5.10 10.54 -17.16
CA ALA A 10 -4.79 9.25 -16.54
C ALA A 10 -4.24 9.41 -15.11
N VAL A 11 -3.30 10.35 -14.88
CA VAL A 11 -2.77 10.63 -13.54
C VAL A 11 -3.87 11.15 -12.61
N LYS A 12 -4.78 11.99 -13.12
CA LYS A 12 -5.92 12.50 -12.33
C LYS A 12 -6.94 11.40 -12.02
N ALA A 13 -7.27 10.55 -13.00
CA ALA A 13 -8.14 9.40 -12.82
C ALA A 13 -7.56 8.44 -11.76
N GLU A 14 -6.25 8.22 -11.80
CA GLU A 14 -5.56 7.35 -10.86
C GLU A 14 -5.54 7.95 -9.44
N ARG A 15 -5.22 9.23 -9.29
CA ARG A 15 -5.31 9.90 -7.99
C ARG A 15 -6.72 9.84 -7.41
N ASN A 16 -7.74 10.02 -8.25
CA ASN A 16 -9.13 9.90 -7.83
C ASN A 16 -9.46 8.47 -7.37
N ARG A 17 -8.94 7.46 -8.07
CA ARG A 17 -9.06 6.05 -7.67
C ARG A 17 -8.44 5.79 -6.31
N PHE A 18 -7.21 6.26 -6.08
CA PHE A 18 -6.53 6.17 -4.79
C PHE A 18 -7.33 6.79 -3.64
N ALA A 19 -7.86 7.98 -3.86
CA ALA A 19 -8.68 8.67 -2.88
C ALA A 19 -9.97 7.88 -2.59
N ALA A 20 -10.61 7.33 -3.63
CA ALA A 20 -11.81 6.53 -3.50
C ALA A 20 -11.57 5.22 -2.72
N ILE A 21 -10.45 4.52 -2.98
CA ILE A 21 -10.07 3.28 -2.27
C ILE A 21 -9.80 3.58 -0.78
N ASN A 22 -9.07 4.65 -0.46
CA ASN A 22 -8.80 5.03 0.93
C ASN A 22 -10.04 5.57 1.67
N ALA A 23 -11.01 6.13 0.95
CA ALA A 23 -12.27 6.62 1.53
C ALA A 23 -13.26 5.49 1.87
N LEU A 24 -13.01 4.25 1.42
CA LEU A 24 -13.87 3.11 1.72
C LEU A 24 -13.89 2.81 3.22
N PRO A 25 -15.07 2.51 3.82
CA PRO A 25 -15.14 2.14 5.23
C PRO A 25 -14.35 0.86 5.53
N GLU A 26 -14.21 -0.06 4.57
CA GLU A 26 -13.43 -1.30 4.70
C GLU A 26 -11.91 -1.05 4.77
N ALA A 27 -11.45 0.10 4.26
CA ALA A 27 -10.07 0.54 4.36
C ALA A 27 -9.73 1.03 5.78
N LYS A 28 -10.72 1.42 6.60
CA LYS A 28 -10.47 1.82 8.00
C LYS A 28 -9.91 0.63 8.78
N GLY A 29 -8.75 0.83 9.40
CA GLY A 29 -8.00 -0.25 10.08
C GLY A 29 -7.18 -1.15 9.14
N ARG A 30 -7.25 -0.91 7.83
CA ARG A 30 -6.46 -1.59 6.77
C ARG A 30 -5.85 -0.59 5.79
N GLU A 31 -5.61 0.65 6.20
CA GLU A 31 -5.19 1.75 5.32
C GLU A 31 -3.91 1.41 4.56
N LYS A 32 -2.94 0.79 5.24
CA LYS A 32 -1.71 0.32 4.59
C LYS A 32 -1.97 -0.71 3.49
N LEU A 33 -2.95 -1.60 3.67
CA LEU A 33 -3.34 -2.59 2.65
C LEU A 33 -4.09 -1.92 1.49
N ALA A 34 -4.99 -0.98 1.79
CA ALA A 34 -5.72 -0.21 0.78
C ALA A 34 -4.77 0.63 -0.10
N MET A 35 -3.82 1.32 0.54
CA MET A 35 -2.73 2.04 -0.15
C MET A 35 -1.83 1.10 -0.95
N THR A 36 -1.51 -0.08 -0.40
CA THR A 36 -0.73 -1.11 -1.11
C THR A 36 -1.44 -1.51 -2.39
N LEU A 37 -2.72 -1.85 -2.29
CA LEU A 37 -3.49 -2.32 -3.43
C LEU A 37 -3.60 -1.24 -4.51
N ALA A 38 -3.81 0.02 -4.13
CA ALA A 38 -3.89 1.12 -5.07
C ALA A 38 -2.53 1.42 -5.74
N ALA A 39 -1.40 1.24 -5.04
CA ALA A 39 -0.07 1.52 -5.58
C ALA A 39 0.53 0.39 -6.41
N THR A 40 0.31 -0.86 -6.00
CA THR A 40 0.90 -2.02 -6.66
C THR A 40 0.02 -2.60 -7.75
N THR A 41 -1.29 -2.33 -7.72
CA THR A 41 -2.26 -2.99 -8.59
C THR A 41 -3.09 -1.97 -9.35
N ASP A 42 -3.51 -2.32 -10.56
CA ASP A 42 -4.42 -1.51 -11.36
C ASP A 42 -5.91 -1.85 -11.15
N MET A 43 -6.24 -2.36 -9.96
CA MET A 43 -7.61 -2.75 -9.61
C MET A 43 -8.54 -1.54 -9.46
N SER A 44 -9.77 -1.70 -9.91
CA SER A 44 -10.83 -0.71 -9.71
C SER A 44 -11.25 -0.62 -8.23
N VAL A 45 -11.89 0.49 -7.84
CA VAL A 45 -12.37 0.72 -6.46
C VAL A 45 -13.25 -0.43 -5.95
N ASP A 46 -14.09 -1.00 -6.82
CA ASP A 46 -14.96 -2.13 -6.48
C ASP A 46 -14.17 -3.42 -6.21
N GLN A 47 -13.18 -3.74 -7.04
CA GLN A 47 -12.28 -4.87 -6.81
C GLN A 47 -11.45 -4.67 -5.54
N ALA A 48 -11.01 -3.44 -5.29
CA ALA A 48 -10.31 -3.09 -4.07
C ALA A 48 -11.19 -3.29 -2.83
N LYS A 49 -12.45 -2.88 -2.91
CA LYS A 49 -13.45 -3.12 -1.86
C LYS A 49 -13.64 -4.61 -1.60
N ALA A 50 -13.82 -5.41 -2.65
CA ALA A 50 -13.97 -6.86 -2.53
C ALA A 50 -12.74 -7.50 -1.88
N ALA A 51 -11.53 -7.09 -2.29
CA ALA A 51 -10.28 -7.55 -1.70
C ALA A 51 -10.16 -7.16 -0.22
N LEU A 52 -10.51 -5.93 0.15
CA LEU A 52 -10.51 -5.46 1.55
C LEU A 52 -11.57 -6.14 2.42
N ALA A 53 -12.70 -6.52 1.83
CA ALA A 53 -13.79 -7.23 2.52
C ALA A 53 -13.40 -8.67 2.89
N VAL A 54 -12.66 -9.37 2.03
CA VAL A 54 -12.18 -10.74 2.29
C VAL A 54 -10.86 -10.77 3.05
N ALA A 55 -10.10 -9.67 3.07
CA ALA A 55 -8.81 -9.61 3.72
C ALA A 55 -8.96 -9.73 5.26
N PRO A 56 -8.18 -10.61 5.91
CA PRO A 56 -8.14 -10.67 7.36
C PRO A 56 -7.69 -9.31 7.90
N ILE A 57 -8.36 -8.82 8.95
CA ILE A 57 -7.85 -7.68 9.71
C ILE A 57 -6.57 -8.18 10.35
N ALA A 58 -5.43 -7.61 9.96
CA ALA A 58 -4.17 -7.85 10.65
C ALA A 58 -4.27 -7.22 12.04
N THR A 59 -4.93 -7.92 12.97
CA THR A 59 -4.77 -7.67 14.40
C THR A 59 -3.29 -7.88 14.68
N PHE A 60 -2.58 -6.80 14.99
CA PHE A 60 -1.24 -6.85 15.55
C PHE A 60 -1.26 -7.78 16.78
N GLY A 61 -0.97 -9.06 16.59
CA GLY A 61 -1.19 -10.06 17.63
C GLY A 61 -1.15 -11.52 17.17
N ALA A 62 -1.34 -11.82 15.89
CA ALA A 62 -1.01 -13.14 15.36
C ALA A 62 0.47 -13.18 14.92
N ARG A 63 1.40 -12.82 15.81
CA ARG A 63 2.75 -13.40 15.68
C ARG A 63 2.53 -14.89 15.81
N ALA A 64 3.09 -15.64 14.88
CA ALA A 64 3.19 -17.08 14.92
C ALA A 64 3.79 -17.51 16.27
N SER A 65 2.95 -17.63 17.30
CA SER A 65 3.30 -18.17 18.59
C SER A 65 3.04 -19.66 18.54
N ASP A 66 3.65 -20.34 17.56
CA ASP A 66 3.75 -21.80 17.55
C ASP A 66 4.91 -22.24 16.67
N SER A 67 6.11 -21.74 16.96
CA SER A 67 7.33 -22.35 16.46
C SER A 67 8.41 -22.14 17.50
N GLY A 68 8.43 -23.05 18.47
CA GLY A 68 9.50 -23.20 19.46
C GLY A 68 10.80 -23.65 18.81
N ILE A 69 11.39 -22.81 17.95
CA ILE A 69 12.72 -23.02 17.42
C ILE A 69 13.52 -21.79 17.76
N GLY A 70 14.39 -21.93 18.78
CA GLY A 70 15.30 -20.89 19.22
C GLY A 70 16.23 -20.49 18.08
N LEU A 71 15.89 -19.41 17.39
CA LEU A 71 16.82 -18.68 16.55
C LEU A 71 17.35 -17.52 17.39
N SER A 72 18.55 -17.69 17.91
CA SER A 72 19.33 -16.64 18.56
C SER A 72 19.59 -15.53 17.54
N ILE A 73 18.62 -14.64 17.37
CA ILE A 73 18.79 -13.42 16.60
C ILE A 73 19.55 -12.47 17.52
N ASP A 74 20.86 -12.34 17.26
CA ASP A 74 21.71 -11.30 17.82
C ASP A 74 21.02 -9.94 17.58
N HIS A 75 20.42 -9.41 18.65
CA HIS A 75 19.57 -8.24 18.61
C HIS A 75 20.41 -6.95 18.71
N GLY A 76 21.52 -6.90 17.97
CA GLY A 76 22.52 -5.82 18.02
C GLY A 76 22.34 -4.69 17.01
N GLN A 77 21.43 -4.82 16.03
CA GLN A 77 21.17 -3.77 15.02
C GLN A 77 19.69 -3.73 14.65
N LEU A 78 18.87 -3.10 15.51
CA LEU A 78 17.51 -2.72 15.16
C LEU A 78 17.56 -1.56 14.15
N GLN A 79 17.58 -1.95 12.87
CA GLN A 79 17.73 -1.08 11.71
C GLN A 79 16.59 -0.05 11.62
N PRO A 80 16.89 1.26 11.61
CA PRO A 80 15.97 2.29 11.10
C PRO A 80 15.75 2.20 9.57
N GLN A 81 16.48 1.31 8.89
CA GLN A 81 16.52 1.23 7.43
C GLN A 81 15.34 0.49 6.79
N ASN A 82 14.72 -0.46 7.49
CA ASN A 82 13.58 -1.21 6.93
C ASN A 82 12.39 -0.27 6.66
N SER A 83 12.07 0.61 7.60
CA SER A 83 11.00 1.61 7.43
C SER A 83 11.30 2.61 6.32
N GLN A 84 12.57 3.03 6.18
CA GLN A 84 13.00 3.96 5.13
C GLN A 84 12.92 3.33 3.74
N ASN A 85 13.32 2.05 3.60
CA ASN A 85 13.26 1.33 2.33
C ASN A 85 11.81 1.14 1.88
N VAL A 86 10.91 0.87 2.84
CA VAL A 86 9.47 0.77 2.58
C VAL A 86 8.90 2.11 2.14
N SER A 87 9.15 3.21 2.87
CA SER A 87 8.69 4.55 2.46
C SER A 87 9.21 4.96 1.07
N ALA A 88 10.48 4.66 0.76
CA ALA A 88 11.07 4.95 -0.55
C ALA A 88 10.43 4.14 -1.68
N MET A 89 10.08 2.87 -1.43
CA MET A 89 9.39 2.06 -2.44
C MET A 89 8.00 2.63 -2.76
N TRP A 90 7.30 3.18 -1.76
CA TRP A 90 6.00 3.82 -1.96
C TRP A 90 6.12 5.13 -2.74
N ASP A 91 7.12 5.96 -2.42
CA ASP A 91 7.37 7.21 -3.14
C ASP A 91 7.75 6.93 -4.61
N ALA A 92 8.56 5.90 -4.85
CA ALA A 92 8.91 5.46 -6.21
C ALA A 92 7.68 4.96 -6.97
N ALA A 93 6.84 4.11 -6.36
CA ALA A 93 5.62 3.58 -6.99
C ALA A 93 4.61 4.69 -7.34
N LEU A 94 4.45 5.68 -6.46
CA LEU A 94 3.58 6.83 -6.71
C LEU A 94 4.18 7.74 -7.78
N THR A 95 5.50 7.97 -7.75
CA THR A 95 6.20 8.78 -8.75
C THR A 95 6.11 8.15 -10.14
N SER A 96 6.21 6.82 -10.27
CA SER A 96 5.99 6.11 -11.54
C SER A 96 4.57 6.29 -12.08
N ARG A 97 3.58 6.47 -11.20
CA ARG A 97 2.18 6.78 -11.54
C ARG A 97 1.92 8.30 -11.67
N GLY A 98 2.95 9.14 -11.62
CA GLY A 98 2.82 10.59 -11.71
C GLY A 98 2.23 11.28 -10.46
N MET A 99 2.13 10.57 -9.34
CA MET A 99 1.66 11.10 -8.05
C MET A 99 2.85 11.31 -7.10
N LYS A 100 2.99 12.48 -6.50
CA LYS A 100 4.02 12.74 -5.49
C LYS A 100 3.38 12.80 -4.10
N LEU A 101 3.93 12.03 -3.15
CA LEU A 101 3.69 12.30 -1.73
C LEU A 101 4.48 13.57 -1.40
N ARG A 102 3.78 14.63 -0.97
CA ARG A 102 4.41 15.85 -0.48
C ARG A 102 4.53 15.81 1.03
#